data_AF-A0A5R9M2L5-F1
#
_entry.id   AF-A0A5R9M2L5-F1
#
_cell.length_a   1.000
_cell.length_b   1.000
_cell.length_c   1.000
_cell.angle_alpha   90.00
_cell.angle_beta   90.00
_cell.angle_gamma   90.00
#
_symmetry.space_group_name_H-M   'P 1'
#
loop_
_entity.id
_entity.type
_entity.pdbx_description
1 polymer ?
#
loop_
_entity_poly.entity_id
_entity_poly.type
_entity_poly.pdbx_seq_one_letter_code
_entity_poly.pdbx_strand_id
1 'polypeptide(L)'
;MPVEPKKPRRVLRAVLRWTSAVLVFGALGGGVAYGVTQPERTRIPGLRTPDDGRWVYQPLALPKLPAGKPAALDDTLNPGGRHYADPRSLLLPAPEGARLDPAFPGAKGWLPTDRYRNELSYTRLDGAPTVDEERDLGTNGAETGAVVYQYVESGPSEEAQLRYAYISAGDTIGLVVLSHKGTVPVVPFRQTITLQAQLLG
;
A
#
# COMPACT_ATOMS: atom_id res chain seq x y z
N MET A 1 -56.57 -65.58 10.55
CA MET A 1 -55.52 -65.04 9.67
C MET A 1 -54.64 -64.11 10.50
N PRO A 2 -53.30 -64.14 10.39
CA PRO A 2 -52.47 -63.17 11.10
C PRO A 2 -52.63 -61.80 10.42
N VAL A 3 -52.85 -60.75 11.22
CA VAL A 3 -52.97 -59.37 10.74
C VAL A 3 -51.57 -58.78 10.60
N GLU A 4 -51.20 -58.42 9.37
CA GLU A 4 -49.90 -57.79 9.07
C GLU A 4 -49.83 -56.38 9.72
N PRO A 5 -48.81 -56.07 10.52
CA PRO A 5 -48.73 -54.79 11.20
C PRO A 5 -48.51 -53.65 10.20
N LYS A 6 -49.46 -52.70 10.13
CA LYS A 6 -49.36 -51.50 9.28
C LYS A 6 -48.09 -50.70 9.59
N LYS A 7 -47.23 -50.54 8.59
CA LYS A 7 -45.99 -49.74 8.62
C LYS A 7 -46.21 -48.38 9.31
N PRO A 8 -45.37 -47.97 10.28
CA PRO A 8 -45.66 -46.83 11.15
C PRO A 8 -45.49 -45.48 10.42
N ARG A 9 -46.55 -45.01 9.77
CA ARG A 9 -46.64 -43.72 9.06
C ARG A 9 -46.32 -42.50 9.94
N ARG A 10 -46.42 -42.63 11.28
CA ARG A 10 -46.08 -41.56 12.24
C ARG A 10 -44.58 -41.28 12.30
N VAL A 11 -43.73 -42.32 12.20
CA VAL A 11 -42.27 -42.17 12.25
C VAL A 11 -41.78 -41.46 10.99
N LEU A 12 -42.30 -41.84 9.82
CA LEU A 12 -41.95 -41.20 8.55
C LEU A 12 -42.27 -39.70 8.53
N ARG A 13 -43.43 -39.31 9.06
CA ARG A 13 -43.84 -37.89 9.19
C ARG A 13 -42.96 -37.13 10.18
N ALA A 14 -42.54 -37.77 11.28
CA ALA A 14 -41.63 -37.17 12.23
C ALA A 14 -40.26 -36.91 11.60
N VAL A 15 -39.69 -37.90 10.90
CA VAL A 15 -38.41 -37.76 10.19
C VAL A 15 -38.47 -36.62 9.18
N LEU A 16 -39.52 -36.56 8.34
CA LEU A 16 -39.69 -35.51 7.34
C LEU A 16 -39.80 -34.11 7.96
N ARG A 17 -40.52 -34.00 9.10
CA ARG A 17 -40.66 -32.73 9.83
C ARG A 17 -39.32 -32.26 10.39
N TRP A 18 -38.55 -33.15 11.00
CA TRP A 18 -37.25 -32.80 11.57
C TRP A 18 -36.23 -32.46 10.49
N THR A 19 -36.20 -33.19 9.36
CA THR A 19 -35.33 -32.82 8.23
C THR A 19 -35.69 -31.47 7.63
N SER A 20 -36.99 -31.19 7.48
CA SER A 20 -37.45 -29.87 7.01
C SER A 20 -37.02 -28.76 7.97
N ALA A 21 -37.15 -28.98 9.28
CA ALA A 21 -36.71 -28.01 10.28
C ALA A 21 -35.20 -27.75 10.20
N VAL A 22 -34.38 -28.80 10.12
CA VAL A 22 -32.91 -28.66 9.99
C VAL A 22 -32.53 -27.91 8.72
N LEU A 23 -33.17 -28.21 7.58
CA LEU A 23 -32.90 -27.50 6.32
C LEU A 23 -33.26 -26.01 6.41
N VAL A 24 -34.42 -25.69 7.00
CA VAL A 24 -34.86 -24.30 7.18
C VAL A 24 -33.91 -23.55 8.10
N PHE A 25 -33.56 -24.11 9.25
CA PHE A 25 -32.64 -23.47 10.20
C PHE A 25 -31.22 -23.36 9.63
N GLY A 26 -30.74 -24.37 8.90
CA GLY A 26 -29.45 -24.33 8.24
C GLY A 26 -29.39 -23.25 7.16
N ALA A 27 -30.43 -23.15 6.32
CA ALA A 27 -30.49 -22.15 5.26
C ALA A 27 -30.64 -20.72 5.83
N LEU A 28 -31.53 -20.51 6.80
CA LEU A 28 -31.71 -19.20 7.45
C LEU A 28 -30.46 -18.79 8.22
N GLY A 29 -29.91 -19.69 9.05
CA GLY A 29 -28.72 -19.43 9.84
C GLY A 29 -27.51 -19.12 8.97
N GLY A 30 -27.29 -19.92 7.92
CA GLY A 30 -26.23 -19.69 6.93
C GLY A 30 -26.42 -18.38 6.17
N GLY A 31 -27.65 -18.07 5.73
CA GLY A 31 -27.96 -16.83 5.03
C GLY A 31 -27.73 -15.58 5.88
N VAL A 32 -28.13 -15.61 7.15
CA VAL A 32 -27.87 -14.51 8.10
C VAL A 32 -26.38 -14.38 8.39
N ALA A 33 -25.68 -15.48 8.66
CA ALA A 33 -24.24 -15.47 8.89
C ALA A 33 -23.49 -14.89 7.67
N TYR A 34 -23.86 -15.30 6.46
CA TYR A 34 -23.28 -14.75 5.23
C TYR A 34 -23.60 -13.25 5.09
N GLY A 35 -24.86 -12.85 5.28
CA GLY A 35 -25.28 -11.45 5.16
C GLY A 35 -24.60 -10.50 6.17
N VAL A 36 -24.25 -10.99 7.36
CA VAL A 36 -23.53 -10.21 8.38
C VAL A 36 -22.02 -10.19 8.14
N THR A 37 -21.44 -11.28 7.66
CA THR A 37 -19.98 -11.41 7.54
C THR A 37 -19.42 -10.96 6.20
N GLN A 38 -20.23 -10.88 5.15
CA GLN A 38 -19.76 -10.44 3.84
C GLN A 38 -19.46 -8.93 3.75
N PRO A 39 -20.36 -8.02 4.20
CA PRO A 39 -20.18 -6.61 3.94
C PRO A 39 -18.86 -6.08 4.51
N GLU A 40 -18.02 -5.53 3.63
CA GLU A 40 -16.83 -4.80 4.05
C GLU A 40 -17.25 -3.65 4.98
N ARG A 41 -16.54 -3.48 6.10
CA ARG A 41 -16.81 -2.41 7.09
C ARG A 41 -16.96 -1.03 6.43
N THR A 42 -16.21 -0.77 5.37
CA THR A 42 -16.20 0.48 4.59
C THR A 42 -17.51 0.76 3.85
N ARG A 43 -18.38 -0.24 3.67
CA ARG A 43 -19.66 -0.12 2.96
C ARG A 43 -20.87 -0.17 3.89
N ILE A 44 -20.68 -0.28 5.20
CA ILE A 44 -21.76 -0.29 6.18
C ILE A 44 -22.19 1.15 6.49
N PRO A 45 -23.47 1.51 6.28
CA PRO A 45 -23.99 2.82 6.67
C PRO A 45 -23.72 3.12 8.15
N GLY A 46 -23.15 4.28 8.46
CA GLY A 46 -22.80 4.68 9.83
C GLY A 46 -21.45 4.16 10.36
N LEU A 47 -20.80 3.22 9.66
CA LEU A 47 -19.41 2.77 9.94
C LEU A 47 -18.44 3.09 8.79
N ARG A 48 -18.90 3.85 7.81
CA ARG A 48 -18.09 4.35 6.70
C ARG A 48 -16.91 5.12 7.28
N THR A 49 -15.69 4.65 7.01
CA THR A 49 -14.49 5.45 7.25
C THR A 49 -14.59 6.67 6.32
N PRO A 50 -14.59 7.91 6.84
CA PRO A 50 -14.46 9.09 6.00
C PRO A 50 -13.20 8.94 5.13
N ASP A 51 -13.29 9.43 3.90
CA ASP A 51 -12.10 9.49 3.05
C ASP A 51 -11.04 10.36 3.76
N ASP A 52 -9.91 9.75 4.10
CA ASP A 52 -8.79 10.40 4.78
C ASP A 52 -7.81 11.04 3.79
N GLY A 53 -8.18 11.08 2.51
CA GLY A 53 -7.44 11.69 1.42
C GLY A 53 -6.26 10.87 0.94
N ARG A 54 -6.08 9.64 1.44
CA ARG A 54 -5.02 8.72 1.00
C ARG A 54 -5.16 8.37 -0.47
N TRP A 55 -4.03 8.19 -1.13
CA TRP A 55 -4.00 7.79 -2.53
C TRP A 55 -4.16 6.28 -2.68
N VAL A 56 -4.88 5.89 -3.74
CA VAL A 56 -5.07 4.48 -4.09
C VAL A 56 -3.85 4.01 -4.86
N TYR A 57 -3.13 3.05 -4.29
CA TYR A 57 -2.01 2.37 -4.94
C TYR A 57 -2.45 0.99 -5.44
N GLN A 58 -1.83 0.54 -6.52
CA GLN A 58 -1.95 -0.85 -6.95
C GLN A 58 -1.37 -1.80 -5.89
N PRO A 59 -1.84 -3.06 -5.80
CA PRO A 59 -1.27 -4.04 -4.88
C PRO A 59 0.25 -4.16 -5.06
N LEU A 60 0.98 -3.90 -3.99
CA LEU A 60 2.44 -3.96 -3.98
C LEU A 60 2.90 -5.34 -3.52
N ALA A 61 3.98 -5.80 -4.12
CA ALA A 61 4.70 -6.99 -3.68
C ALA A 61 6.18 -6.63 -3.61
N LEU A 62 6.86 -7.14 -2.58
CA LEU A 62 8.31 -7.03 -2.49
C LEU A 62 8.95 -7.71 -3.72
N PRO A 63 10.00 -7.10 -4.30
CA PRO A 63 10.70 -7.73 -5.41
C PRO A 63 11.25 -9.11 -5.05
N LYS A 64 11.18 -10.03 -6.01
CA LYS A 64 11.76 -11.36 -5.83
C LYS A 64 13.28 -11.26 -5.78
N LEU A 65 13.85 -11.64 -4.64
CA LEU A 65 15.29 -11.67 -4.47
C LEU A 65 15.92 -12.82 -5.28
N PRO A 66 17.16 -12.64 -5.77
CA PRO A 66 17.94 -13.75 -6.31
C PRO A 66 18.09 -14.87 -5.29
N ALA A 67 18.18 -16.12 -5.75
CA ALA A 67 18.23 -17.28 -4.87
C ALA A 67 19.42 -17.20 -3.88
N GLY A 68 19.12 -17.43 -2.58
CA GLY A 68 20.12 -17.39 -1.51
C GLY A 68 20.62 -15.98 -1.14
N LYS A 69 20.01 -14.91 -1.67
CA LYS A 69 20.32 -13.54 -1.25
C LYS A 69 19.38 -13.06 -0.14
N PRO A 70 19.93 -12.42 0.92
CA PRO A 70 19.14 -11.86 2.00
C PRO A 70 18.42 -10.57 1.58
N ALA A 71 17.46 -10.12 2.39
CA ALA A 71 16.87 -8.79 2.28
C ALA A 71 17.90 -7.68 2.54
N ALA A 72 17.62 -6.46 2.08
CA ALA A 72 18.57 -5.35 2.19
C ALA A 72 18.84 -4.98 3.65
N LEU A 73 17.81 -4.84 4.48
CA LEU A 73 17.93 -4.43 5.89
C LEU A 73 17.94 -5.62 6.88
N ASP A 74 18.41 -6.79 6.45
CA ASP A 74 18.70 -7.90 7.35
C ASP A 74 20.09 -7.72 7.99
N ASP A 75 20.14 -7.21 9.22
CA ASP A 75 21.40 -6.93 9.93
C ASP A 75 22.26 -8.19 10.18
N THR A 76 21.66 -9.38 10.16
CA THR A 76 22.36 -10.63 10.48
C THR A 76 22.98 -11.27 9.25
N LEU A 77 22.24 -11.32 8.15
CA LEU A 77 22.65 -11.96 6.90
C LEU A 77 23.20 -10.96 5.88
N ASN A 78 22.92 -9.67 6.06
CA ASN A 78 23.32 -8.57 5.18
C ASN A 78 23.80 -7.32 5.95
N PRO A 79 24.84 -7.43 6.80
CA PRO A 79 25.34 -6.29 7.58
C PRO A 79 25.86 -5.11 6.72
N GLY A 80 26.09 -5.35 5.43
CA GLY A 80 26.47 -4.31 4.47
C GLY A 80 25.30 -3.57 3.81
N GLY A 81 24.04 -3.92 4.12
CA GLY A 81 22.87 -3.24 3.59
C GLY A 81 22.70 -3.35 2.08
N ARG A 82 23.24 -4.40 1.43
CA ARG A 82 23.29 -4.47 -0.03
C ARG A 82 21.94 -4.83 -0.63
N HIS A 83 21.46 -4.04 -1.58
CA HIS A 83 20.28 -4.40 -2.38
C HIS A 83 20.64 -5.43 -3.45
N TYR A 84 20.00 -6.60 -3.39
CA TYR A 84 20.16 -7.67 -4.39
C TYR A 84 19.03 -7.71 -5.43
N ALA A 85 17.94 -6.96 -5.21
CA ALA A 85 16.89 -6.77 -6.19
C ALA A 85 17.32 -5.76 -7.28
N ASP A 86 16.71 -5.84 -8.47
CA ASP A 86 16.88 -4.80 -9.49
C ASP A 86 16.30 -3.47 -8.95
N PRO A 87 17.07 -2.37 -8.87
CA PRO A 87 16.57 -1.10 -8.36
C PRO A 87 15.31 -0.58 -9.06
N ARG A 88 15.11 -0.92 -10.34
CA ARG A 88 13.91 -0.54 -11.10
C ARG A 88 12.64 -1.25 -10.60
N SER A 89 12.80 -2.39 -9.93
CA SER A 89 11.70 -3.10 -9.28
C SER A 89 11.36 -2.56 -7.89
N LEU A 90 12.20 -1.68 -7.33
CA LEU A 90 11.98 -1.01 -6.05
C LEU A 90 11.23 0.33 -6.23
N LEU A 91 10.87 0.69 -7.46
CA LEU A 91 10.12 1.91 -7.74
C LEU A 91 8.64 1.72 -7.43
N LEU A 92 8.11 2.56 -6.56
CA LEU A 92 6.67 2.61 -6.29
C LEU A 92 5.90 2.99 -7.57
N PRO A 93 4.88 2.21 -7.98
CA PRO A 93 4.03 2.60 -9.09
C PRO A 93 3.23 3.86 -8.74
N ALA A 94 2.93 4.67 -9.75
CA ALA A 94 2.09 5.85 -9.57
C ALA A 94 0.73 5.45 -8.98
N PRO A 95 0.21 6.21 -8.00
CA PRO A 95 -1.14 6.00 -7.52
C PRO A 95 -2.17 6.33 -8.60
N GLU A 96 -3.40 5.87 -8.43
CA GLU A 96 -4.48 6.13 -9.37
C GLU A 96 -4.69 7.64 -9.58
N GLY A 97 -4.75 8.05 -10.85
CA GLY A 97 -4.93 9.45 -11.25
C GLY A 97 -3.67 10.31 -11.24
N ALA A 98 -2.54 9.83 -10.71
CA ALA A 98 -1.28 10.56 -10.78
C ALA A 98 -0.70 10.58 -12.19
N ARG A 99 -0.07 11.69 -12.56
CA ARG A 99 0.68 11.84 -13.80
C ARG A 99 2.16 11.68 -13.52
N LEU A 100 2.79 10.69 -14.15
CA LEU A 100 4.23 10.56 -14.14
C LEU A 100 4.84 11.65 -15.01
N ASP A 101 5.94 12.23 -14.53
CA ASP A 101 6.74 13.12 -15.35
C ASP A 101 7.48 12.29 -16.42
N PRO A 102 7.23 12.52 -17.73
CA PRO A 102 7.87 11.79 -18.82
C PRO A 102 9.40 11.94 -18.83
N ALA A 103 9.91 12.92 -18.08
CA ALA A 103 11.31 13.08 -17.78
C ALA A 103 11.99 11.84 -17.19
N PHE A 104 11.25 11.10 -16.36
CA PHE A 104 11.76 9.99 -15.59
C PHE A 104 11.30 8.68 -16.25
N PRO A 105 12.24 7.82 -16.69
CA PRO A 105 11.89 6.60 -17.41
C PRO A 105 11.22 5.52 -16.54
N GLY A 106 11.18 5.72 -15.22
CA GLY A 106 10.60 4.78 -14.25
C GLY A 106 11.21 3.39 -14.35
N ALA A 107 10.40 2.36 -14.13
CA ALA A 107 10.84 0.96 -14.17
C ALA A 107 11.32 0.49 -15.56
N LYS A 108 11.08 1.27 -16.62
CA LYS A 108 11.40 0.90 -18.00
C LYS A 108 12.83 1.27 -18.43
N GLY A 109 13.55 2.06 -17.64
CA GLY A 109 14.88 2.52 -18.03
C GLY A 109 15.66 3.19 -16.92
N TRP A 110 16.78 3.80 -17.29
CA TRP A 110 17.68 4.50 -16.39
C TRP A 110 17.73 5.98 -16.73
N LEU A 111 17.84 6.82 -15.70
CA LEU A 111 18.00 8.26 -15.90
C LEU A 111 19.33 8.53 -16.63
N PRO A 112 19.35 9.30 -17.73
CA PRO A 112 20.59 9.67 -18.40
C PRO A 112 21.53 10.42 -17.45
N THR A 113 22.84 10.14 -17.51
CA THR A 113 23.83 10.73 -16.60
C THR A 113 23.87 12.26 -16.66
N ASP A 114 23.73 12.84 -17.85
CA ASP A 114 23.69 14.30 -18.02
C ASP A 114 22.50 14.92 -17.28
N ARG A 115 21.36 14.23 -17.28
CA ARG A 115 20.18 14.67 -16.56
C ARG A 115 20.35 14.51 -15.06
N TYR A 116 20.88 13.38 -14.60
CA TYR A 116 21.22 13.20 -13.19
C TYR A 116 22.11 14.33 -12.68
N ARG A 117 23.12 14.75 -13.45
CA ARG A 117 24.00 15.86 -13.06
C ARG A 117 23.29 17.21 -12.95
N ASN A 118 22.33 17.48 -13.83
CA ASN A 118 21.64 18.77 -13.86
C ASN A 118 20.50 18.82 -12.83
N GLU A 119 19.66 17.77 -12.79
CA GLU A 119 18.43 17.71 -11.99
C GLU A 119 18.68 17.39 -10.50
N LEU A 120 19.72 16.60 -10.21
CA LEU A 120 20.03 16.08 -8.88
C LEU A 120 21.30 16.70 -8.29
N SER A 121 21.71 17.87 -8.80
CA SER A 121 22.72 18.66 -8.11
C SER A 121 22.19 19.01 -6.72
N TYR A 122 22.93 18.62 -5.67
CA TYR A 122 22.56 18.64 -4.24
C TYR A 122 21.99 19.96 -3.69
N THR A 123 21.89 21.00 -4.50
CA THR A 123 21.49 22.35 -4.12
C THR A 123 20.08 22.71 -4.62
N ARG A 124 19.50 22.00 -5.59
CA ARG A 124 18.25 22.43 -6.22
C ARG A 124 17.65 21.32 -7.09
N LEU A 125 16.50 20.76 -6.70
CA LEU A 125 15.55 20.24 -7.70
C LEU A 125 15.05 21.49 -8.44
N ASP A 126 15.20 21.52 -9.77
CA ASP A 126 14.80 22.67 -10.59
C ASP A 126 13.27 22.85 -10.53
N GLY A 127 12.81 23.65 -9.56
CA GLY A 127 11.39 23.85 -9.27
C GLY A 127 11.07 24.41 -7.89
N ALA A 128 11.99 24.30 -6.91
CA ALA A 128 11.80 24.83 -5.55
C ALA A 128 13.03 25.67 -5.12
N PRO A 129 13.02 27.00 -5.29
CA PRO A 129 14.19 27.85 -5.05
C PRO A 129 14.57 28.00 -3.56
N THR A 130 13.63 27.72 -2.66
CA THR A 130 13.77 27.73 -1.19
C THR A 130 12.98 26.56 -0.61
N VAL A 131 13.59 25.83 0.33
CA VAL A 131 13.02 24.60 0.89
C VAL A 131 13.21 24.59 2.40
N ASP A 132 12.16 24.23 3.13
CA ASP A 132 12.20 23.99 4.57
C ASP A 132 12.30 22.48 4.86
N GLU A 133 13.19 22.08 5.79
CA GLU A 133 13.26 20.71 6.29
C GLU A 133 12.00 20.42 7.12
N GLU A 134 11.24 19.40 6.75
CA GLU A 134 9.97 19.08 7.40
C GLU A 134 10.17 18.05 8.52
N ARG A 135 10.82 18.50 9.61
CA ARG A 135 11.20 17.65 10.76
C ARG A 135 10.02 17.07 11.56
N ASP A 136 8.86 17.73 11.56
CA ASP A 136 7.71 17.35 12.38
C ASP A 136 6.83 16.23 11.77
N LEU A 137 7.21 15.66 10.62
CA LEU A 137 6.39 14.65 9.95
C LEU A 137 6.52 13.21 10.47
N GLY A 138 7.30 12.98 11.53
CA GLY A 138 7.51 11.66 12.12
C GLY A 138 8.47 10.77 11.31
N THR A 139 9.17 9.88 12.01
CA THR A 139 10.17 8.95 11.45
C THR A 139 9.50 7.82 10.66
N ASN A 140 9.01 8.13 9.44
CA ASN A 140 8.19 7.22 8.62
C ASN A 140 8.92 5.99 8.05
N GLY A 141 10.26 5.94 8.14
CA GLY A 141 11.10 4.79 7.74
C GLY A 141 11.71 3.99 8.91
N ALA A 142 11.50 4.42 10.16
CA ALA A 142 12.14 3.77 11.32
C ALA A 142 11.65 2.33 11.54
N GLU A 143 10.41 2.01 11.15
CA GLU A 143 9.87 0.65 11.25
C GLU A 143 10.54 -0.34 10.29
N THR A 144 11.12 0.15 9.19
CA THR A 144 11.89 -0.64 8.23
C THR A 144 13.39 -0.61 8.51
N GLY A 145 13.88 0.40 9.25
CA GLY A 145 15.31 0.68 9.39
C GLY A 145 15.85 1.68 8.36
N ALA A 146 14.98 2.23 7.52
CA ALA A 146 15.33 3.26 6.54
C ALA A 146 15.37 4.66 7.17
N VAL A 147 16.35 5.47 6.77
CA VAL A 147 16.49 6.87 7.22
C VAL A 147 15.81 7.79 6.22
N VAL A 148 14.92 8.67 6.68
CA VAL A 148 14.12 9.55 5.82
C VAL A 148 14.42 11.03 6.10
N TYR A 149 14.73 11.79 5.07
CA TYR A 149 14.85 13.26 5.09
C TYR A 149 13.75 13.87 4.23
N GLN A 150 12.96 14.79 4.78
CA GLN A 150 11.76 15.35 4.13
C GLN A 150 11.88 16.86 3.96
N TYR A 151 11.34 17.35 2.85
CA TYR A 151 11.53 18.70 2.39
C TYR A 151 10.26 19.21 1.71
N VAL A 152 9.93 20.47 1.96
CA VAL A 152 8.81 21.17 1.33
C VAL A 152 9.27 22.50 0.77
N GLU A 153 8.79 22.86 -0.42
CA GLU A 153 9.03 24.19 -0.98
C GLU A 153 8.45 25.28 -0.06
N SER A 154 9.28 26.28 0.26
CA SER A 154 8.92 27.39 1.13
C SER A 154 8.03 28.41 0.42
N GLY A 155 6.99 28.86 1.11
CA GLY A 155 6.04 29.88 0.64
C GLY A 155 4.77 29.30 -0.02
N PRO A 156 3.69 30.09 -0.15
CA PRO A 156 2.53 29.66 -0.91
C PRO A 156 2.92 29.61 -2.39
N SER A 157 3.02 28.41 -2.95
CA SER A 157 3.13 28.30 -4.40
C SER A 157 1.81 28.71 -5.05
N GLU A 158 1.82 29.82 -5.79
CA GLU A 158 0.66 30.25 -6.60
C GLU A 158 0.37 29.26 -7.76
N GLU A 159 1.36 28.48 -8.19
CA GLU A 159 1.25 27.53 -9.30
C GLU A 159 1.18 26.07 -8.83
N ALA A 160 2.27 25.47 -8.36
CA ALA A 160 2.28 24.12 -7.78
C ALA A 160 3.35 23.96 -6.68
N GLN A 161 2.95 23.56 -5.47
CA GLN A 161 3.91 23.26 -4.40
C GLN A 161 4.61 21.93 -4.69
N LEU A 162 5.91 21.88 -4.40
CA LEU A 162 6.71 20.66 -4.44
C LEU A 162 7.01 20.14 -3.02
N ARG A 163 6.91 18.82 -2.85
CA ARG A 163 7.40 18.08 -1.67
C ARG A 163 8.29 16.94 -2.12
N TYR A 164 9.40 16.74 -1.41
CA TYR A 164 10.31 15.63 -1.71
C TYR A 164 10.91 15.01 -0.47
N ALA A 165 11.30 13.74 -0.60
CA ALA A 165 11.95 12.99 0.46
C ALA A 165 13.06 12.10 -0.07
N TYR A 166 14.18 12.07 0.64
CA TYR A 166 15.24 11.08 0.46
C TYR A 166 15.04 9.96 1.48
N ILE A 167 15.12 8.71 1.03
CA ILE A 167 14.99 7.51 1.85
C ILE A 167 16.27 6.69 1.66
N SER A 168 17.10 6.61 2.69
CA SER A 168 18.32 5.80 2.68
C SER A 168 18.04 4.42 3.26
N ALA A 169 18.36 3.37 2.51
CA ALA A 169 18.31 1.99 2.94
C ALA A 169 19.59 1.30 2.48
N GLY A 170 20.49 0.98 3.42
CA GLY A 170 21.77 0.33 3.10
C GLY A 170 22.58 1.06 2.03
N ASP A 171 22.79 0.41 0.88
CA ASP A 171 23.53 0.95 -0.27
C ASP A 171 22.69 1.76 -1.29
N THR A 172 21.39 1.92 -1.05
CA THR A 172 20.44 2.52 -1.99
C THR A 172 19.76 3.75 -1.38
N ILE A 173 19.58 4.79 -2.20
CA ILE A 173 18.79 5.97 -1.85
C ILE A 173 17.58 6.04 -2.78
N GLY A 174 16.38 6.05 -2.19
CA GLY A 174 15.13 6.39 -2.87
C GLY A 174 14.88 7.89 -2.81
N LEU A 175 14.35 8.45 -3.89
CA LEU A 175 13.86 9.83 -3.96
C LEU A 175 12.37 9.81 -4.34
N VAL A 176 11.56 10.42 -3.49
CA VAL A 176 10.14 10.68 -3.76
C VAL A 176 9.98 12.16 -4.05
N VAL A 177 9.36 12.51 -5.18
CA VAL A 177 9.01 13.89 -5.55
C VAL A 177 7.54 13.93 -5.91
N LEU A 178 6.79 14.83 -5.26
CA LEU A 178 5.38 15.09 -5.57
C LEU A 178 5.19 16.58 -5.83
N SER A 179 4.45 16.89 -6.88
CA SER A 179 4.00 18.25 -7.19
C SER A 179 2.47 18.27 -7.31
N HIS A 180 1.86 19.36 -6.85
CA HIS A 180 0.41 19.53 -6.95
C HIS A 180 0.05 21.01 -7.05
N LYS A 181 -0.96 21.33 -7.88
CA LYS A 181 -1.47 22.70 -7.98
C LYS A 181 -1.98 23.18 -6.62
N GLY A 182 -1.45 24.28 -6.10
CA GLY A 182 -1.67 24.67 -4.71
C GLY A 182 -0.77 23.87 -3.77
N THR A 183 -1.36 23.12 -2.82
CA THR A 183 -0.59 22.39 -1.78
C THR A 183 -0.56 20.90 -2.06
N VAL A 184 0.61 20.26 -1.89
CA VAL A 184 0.69 18.79 -1.90
C VAL A 184 0.15 18.25 -0.56
N PRO A 185 -0.86 17.36 -0.58
CA PRO A 185 -1.43 16.81 0.65
C PRO A 185 -0.40 16.02 1.48
N VAL A 186 -0.28 16.35 2.76
CA VAL A 186 0.68 15.72 3.69
C VAL A 186 0.42 14.22 3.88
N VAL A 187 -0.86 13.84 4.01
CA VAL A 187 -1.24 12.44 4.30
C VAL A 187 -0.82 11.48 3.16
N PRO A 188 -1.18 11.74 1.90
CA PRO A 188 -0.65 11.03 0.74
C PRO A 188 0.86 11.02 0.62
N PHE A 189 1.53 12.14 0.91
CA PHE A 189 2.98 12.21 0.85
C PHE A 189 3.63 11.26 1.87
N ARG A 190 3.16 11.26 3.12
CA ARG A 190 3.62 10.29 4.13
C ARG A 190 3.35 8.85 3.73
N GLN A 191 2.16 8.57 3.21
CA GLN A 191 1.82 7.23 2.69
C GLN A 191 2.82 6.80 1.61
N THR A 192 3.16 7.68 0.67
CA THR A 192 4.12 7.42 -0.42
C THR A 192 5.50 7.08 0.13
N ILE A 193 5.98 7.85 1.10
CA ILE A 193 7.26 7.60 1.78
C ILE A 193 7.26 6.23 2.45
N THR A 194 6.22 5.89 3.22
CA THR A 194 6.13 4.60 3.92
C THR A 194 6.12 3.44 2.94
N LEU A 195 5.33 3.51 1.87
CA LEU A 195 5.30 2.45 0.85
C LEU A 195 6.64 2.31 0.13
N GLN A 196 7.32 3.42 -0.17
CA GLN A 196 8.64 3.39 -0.77
C GLN A 196 9.70 2.81 0.18
N ALA A 197 9.66 3.16 1.47
CA ALA A 197 10.56 2.58 2.48
C ALA A 197 10.35 1.08 2.61
N GLN A 198 9.10 0.60 2.63
CA GLN A 198 8.78 -0.84 2.64
C GLN A 198 9.34 -1.58 1.42
N LEU A 199 9.35 -0.97 0.24
CA LEU A 199 9.92 -1.59 -0.96
C LEU A 199 11.45 -1.70 -0.90
N LEU A 200 12.12 -0.78 -0.21
CA LEU A 200 13.57 -0.82 -0.01
C LEU A 200 13.99 -1.92 1.00
N GLY A 201 13.02 -2.54 1.66
CA GLY A 201 13.22 -3.77 2.44
C GLY A 201 13.68 -3.54 3.86
#